data_AF-K2CBN2-F1
#
_entry.id   AF-K2CBN2-F1
#
_cell.length_a   1.000
_cell.length_b   1.000
_cell.length_c   1.000
_cell.angle_alpha   90.00
_cell.angle_beta   90.00
_cell.angle_gamma   90.00
#
_symmetry.space_group_name_H-M   'P 1'
#
loop_
_entity.id
_entity.type
_entity.pdbx_description
1 polymer ?
#
loop_
_entity_poly.entity_id
_entity_poly.type
_entity_poly.pdbx_seq_one_letter_code
_entity_poly.pdbx_strand_id
1 'polypeptide(L)'
;MAKQGFFWSTVIVFLMSALLWLNFSIGSDYVKIRKYPSIAPGTVVTCKNFLTQKDAQDFFIANGGPGIDKYNLDGDKDGRVCESLP
;
A
#
# COMPACT_ATOMS: atom_id res chain seq x y z
N MET A 1 -26.43 -47.70 7.63
CA MET A 1 -25.00 -47.36 7.38
C MET A 1 -24.94 -45.94 6.82
N ALA A 2 -24.58 -44.94 7.63
CA ALA A 2 -24.38 -43.56 7.16
C ALA A 2 -23.43 -42.84 8.12
N LYS A 3 -22.11 -42.97 7.89
CA LYS A 3 -21.07 -42.21 8.59
C LYS A 3 -20.05 -41.68 7.56
N GLN A 4 -20.52 -40.90 6.59
CA GLN A 4 -19.64 -40.27 5.59
C GLN A 4 -19.75 -38.72 5.57
N GLY A 5 -20.67 -38.12 6.32
CA GLY A 5 -20.92 -36.67 6.29
C GLY A 5 -20.08 -35.80 7.24
N PHE A 6 -19.40 -36.38 8.23
CA PHE A 6 -18.79 -35.58 9.31
C PHE A 6 -17.32 -35.17 9.03
N PHE A 7 -16.61 -35.90 8.15
CA PHE A 7 -15.18 -35.65 7.91
C PHE A 7 -14.92 -34.57 6.84
N TRP A 8 -15.88 -34.33 5.94
CA TRP A 8 -15.74 -33.32 4.89
C TRP A 8 -15.95 -31.88 5.39
N SER A 9 -16.72 -31.71 6.47
CA SER A 9 -17.05 -30.37 6.98
C SER A 9 -15.82 -29.66 7.57
N THR A 10 -14.94 -30.37 8.29
CA THR A 10 -13.71 -29.79 8.83
C THR A 10 -12.73 -29.42 7.72
N VAL A 11 -12.55 -30.27 6.72
CA VAL A 11 -11.69 -30.00 5.55
C VAL A 11 -12.16 -28.74 4.80
N ILE A 12 -13.47 -28.56 4.61
CA ILE A 12 -14.04 -27.38 3.95
C ILE A 12 -13.79 -26.11 4.77
N VAL A 13 -13.96 -26.14 6.10
CA VAL A 13 -13.71 -24.98 6.97
C VAL A 13 -12.23 -24.58 6.93
N PHE A 14 -11.31 -25.55 6.96
CA PHE A 14 -9.87 -25.26 6.84
C PHE A 14 -9.51 -24.69 5.45
N LEU A 15 -10.07 -25.21 4.37
CA LEU A 15 -9.83 -24.71 3.01
C LEU A 15 -10.36 -23.29 2.82
N MET A 16 -11.57 -22.99 3.30
CA MET A 16 -12.16 -21.64 3.21
C MET A 16 -11.39 -20.62 4.06
N SER A 17 -10.91 -21.04 5.24
CA SER A 17 -10.06 -20.21 6.10
C SER A 17 -8.72 -19.91 5.44
N ALA A 18 -8.07 -20.91 4.84
CA ALA A 18 -6.82 -20.75 4.10
C ALA A 18 -6.99 -19.86 2.86
N LEU A 19 -8.11 -19.99 2.14
CA LEU A 19 -8.45 -19.13 1.00
C LEU A 19 -8.68 -17.68 1.42
N LEU A 20 -9.36 -17.42 2.54
CA LEU A 20 -9.51 -16.05 3.07
C LEU A 20 -8.16 -15.44 3.46
N TRP A 21 -7.28 -16.22 4.10
CA TRP A 21 -5.93 -15.77 4.46
C TRP A 21 -5.07 -15.45 3.23
N LEU A 22 -5.13 -16.29 2.18
CA LEU A 22 -4.43 -16.01 0.93
C LEU A 22 -4.94 -14.71 0.29
N ASN A 23 -6.26 -14.49 0.21
CA ASN A 23 -6.81 -13.25 -0.35
C ASN A 23 -6.41 -12.00 0.45
N PHE A 24 -6.38 -12.07 1.78
CA PHE A 24 -5.97 -10.96 2.63
C PHE A 24 -4.48 -10.64 2.49
N SER A 25 -3.62 -11.66 2.40
CA SER A 25 -2.16 -11.48 2.30
C SER A 25 -1.74 -10.90 0.96
N ILE A 26 -2.50 -11.17 -0.10
CA ILE A 26 -2.24 -10.65 -1.43
C ILE A 26 -2.57 -9.13 -1.45
N GLY A 27 -3.70 -8.68 -0.90
CA GLY A 27 -4.20 -7.30 -1.10
C GLY A 27 -3.28 -6.10 -0.75
N SER A 28 -2.29 -6.25 0.13
CA SER A 28 -1.49 -5.12 0.65
C SER A 28 -0.54 -4.50 -0.38
N ASP A 29 0.11 -5.33 -1.21
CA ASP A 29 1.13 -4.83 -2.14
C ASP A 29 0.50 -4.17 -3.37
N TYR A 30 -0.65 -4.66 -3.84
CA TYR A 30 -1.36 -4.15 -5.02
C TYR A 30 -1.92 -2.74 -4.82
N VAL A 31 -2.24 -2.34 -3.58
CA VAL A 31 -2.69 -0.97 -3.27
C VAL A 31 -1.55 0.03 -3.47
N LYS A 32 -0.33 -0.34 -3.09
CA LYS A 32 0.83 0.56 -3.14
C LYS A 32 1.26 0.90 -4.57
N ILE A 33 1.26 -0.10 -5.46
CA ILE A 33 1.63 0.05 -6.89
C ILE A 33 0.59 0.85 -7.68
N ARG A 34 -0.70 0.76 -7.33
CA ARG A 34 -1.73 1.60 -7.97
C ARG A 34 -1.69 3.06 -7.54
N LYS A 35 -1.24 3.34 -6.31
CA LYS A 35 -1.19 4.71 -5.79
C LYS A 35 -0.04 5.53 -6.39
N TYR A 36 1.08 4.89 -6.72
CA TYR A 36 2.27 5.57 -7.28
C TYR A 36 2.86 4.82 -8.48
N PRO A 37 2.16 4.75 -9.63
CA PRO A 37 2.56 3.93 -10.77
C PRO A 37 3.87 4.36 -11.44
N SER A 38 4.43 5.53 -11.08
CA SER A 38 5.58 6.15 -11.75
C SER A 38 6.87 6.15 -10.93
N ILE A 39 6.89 5.60 -9.72
CA ILE A 39 8.08 5.60 -8.85
C ILE A 39 8.79 4.25 -8.97
N ALA A 40 9.65 4.11 -9.99
CA ALA A 40 10.53 2.95 -10.10
C ALA A 40 11.78 3.12 -9.21
N PRO A 41 12.44 2.03 -8.78
CA PRO A 41 13.70 2.10 -8.05
C PRO A 41 14.75 2.90 -8.84
N GLY A 42 15.36 3.92 -8.20
CA GLY A 42 16.35 4.80 -8.84
C GLY A 42 15.75 5.98 -9.62
N THR A 43 14.44 6.17 -9.60
CA THR A 43 13.78 7.34 -10.23
C THR A 43 13.79 8.54 -9.29
N VAL A 44 13.96 9.74 -9.84
CA VAL A 44 13.81 10.99 -9.07
C VAL A 44 12.32 11.19 -8.76
N VAL A 45 11.98 11.23 -7.48
CA VAL A 45 10.61 11.49 -7.03
C VAL A 45 10.39 13.00 -6.96
N THR A 46 9.39 13.47 -7.67
CA THR A 46 9.00 14.89 -7.70
C THR A 46 7.50 15.02 -7.52
N CYS A 47 7.01 16.24 -7.27
CA CYS A 47 5.57 16.50 -7.19
C CYS A 47 4.77 16.06 -8.45
N LYS A 48 5.43 15.96 -9.62
CA LYS A 48 4.79 15.49 -10.86
C LYS A 48 4.46 14.00 -10.86
N ASN A 49 5.02 13.23 -9.92
CA ASN A 49 4.73 11.81 -9.78
C ASN A 49 3.38 11.55 -9.08
N PHE A 50 2.78 12.59 -8.50
CA PHE A 50 1.56 12.51 -7.70
C PHE A 50 0.42 13.27 -8.39
N LEU A 51 -0.79 12.76 -8.23
CA LEU A 51 -2.00 13.40 -8.77
C LEU A 51 -2.61 14.42 -7.79
N THR A 52 -2.43 14.20 -6.49
CA THR A 52 -2.99 15.03 -5.42
C THR A 52 -1.95 15.38 -4.37
N GLN A 53 -2.13 16.50 -3.69
CA GLN A 53 -1.31 16.92 -2.55
C GLN A 53 -1.33 15.85 -1.46
N LYS A 54 -2.51 15.27 -1.22
CA LYS A 54 -2.70 14.21 -0.22
C LYS A 54 -1.86 12.98 -0.53
N ASP A 55 -1.81 12.53 -1.78
CA ASP A 55 -1.03 11.36 -2.16
C ASP A 55 0.48 11.61 -1.98
N ALA A 56 0.95 12.80 -2.31
CA ALA A 56 2.33 13.21 -2.09
C ALA A 56 2.65 13.26 -0.59
N GLN A 57 1.77 13.83 0.23
CA GLN A 57 1.93 13.93 1.67
C GLN A 57 1.97 12.56 2.34
N ASP A 58 1.05 11.67 1.98
CA ASP A 58 1.04 10.30 2.49
C ASP A 58 2.35 9.58 2.14
N PHE A 59 2.90 9.79 0.93
CA PHE A 59 4.19 9.24 0.52
C PHE A 59 5.35 9.82 1.34
N PHE A 60 5.38 11.13 1.54
CA PHE A 60 6.41 11.81 2.32
C PHE A 60 6.47 11.28 3.76
N ILE A 61 5.32 11.23 4.44
CA ILE A 61 5.22 10.70 5.81
C ILE A 61 5.65 9.23 5.87
N ALA A 62 5.20 8.40 4.93
CA ALA A 62 5.53 6.98 4.90
C ALA A 62 7.04 6.70 4.69
N ASN A 63 7.79 7.65 4.11
CA ASN A 63 9.22 7.53 3.86
C ASN A 63 10.10 8.23 4.91
N GLY A 64 9.52 8.71 6.01
CA GLY A 64 10.24 9.33 7.13
C GLY A 64 9.84 10.79 7.39
N GLY A 65 9.05 11.39 6.50
CA GLY A 65 8.51 12.74 6.66
C GLY A 65 9.59 13.80 6.88
N PRO A 66 9.30 14.86 7.68
CA PRO A 66 10.21 16.00 7.84
C PRO A 66 11.51 15.65 8.56
N GLY A 67 11.58 14.50 9.24
CA GLY A 67 12.81 14.01 9.88
C GLY A 67 13.81 13.42 8.88
N ILE A 68 13.32 12.82 7.78
CA ILE A 68 14.13 12.15 6.77
C ILE A 68 13.54 12.46 5.39
N ASP A 69 13.73 13.70 4.93
CA ASP A 69 13.33 14.10 3.58
C ASP A 69 14.34 13.59 2.53
N LYS A 70 14.28 12.28 2.27
CA LYS A 70 15.16 11.61 1.29
C LYS A 70 14.95 12.10 -0.14
N TYR A 71 13.73 12.57 -0.44
CA TYR A 71 13.31 12.92 -1.78
C TYR A 71 13.30 14.43 -2.02
N ASN A 72 13.67 15.21 -1.00
CA ASN A 72 13.64 16.67 -1.00
C ASN A 72 12.30 17.23 -1.50
N LEU A 73 11.20 16.61 -1.05
CA LEU A 73 9.83 16.99 -1.43
C LEU A 73 9.35 18.21 -0.63
N ASP A 74 9.94 18.46 0.54
CA ASP A 74 9.64 19.55 1.47
C ASP A 74 10.84 20.52 1.51
N GLY A 75 10.95 21.34 0.46
CA GLY A 75 12.10 22.22 0.26
C GLY A 75 12.20 23.36 1.27
N ASP A 76 11.05 23.82 1.78
CA ASP A 76 10.88 24.89 2.77
C ASP A 76 10.79 24.36 4.21
N LYS A 77 10.67 23.04 4.39
CA LYS A 77 10.72 22.33 5.67
C LYS A 77 9.59 22.70 6.62
N ASP A 78 8.42 22.99 6.08
CA ASP A 78 7.22 23.28 6.86
C ASP A 78 6.43 22.00 7.22
N GLY A 79 6.84 20.86 6.67
CA GLY A 79 6.22 19.56 6.85
C GLY A 79 5.12 19.23 5.84
N ARG A 80 4.86 20.11 4.86
CA ARG A 80 3.88 19.92 3.79
C ARG A 80 4.57 19.84 2.45
N VAL A 81 4.23 18.80 1.69
CA VAL A 81 4.78 18.60 0.35
C VAL A 81 3.77 18.94 -0.73
N CYS A 82 4.30 19.42 -1.85
CA CYS A 82 3.55 19.58 -3.10
C CYS A 82 2.24 20.36 -2.93
N GLU A 83 2.25 21.46 -2.18
CA GLU A 83 1.07 22.31 -1.90
C GLU A 83 0.41 22.91 -3.16
N SER A 84 1.11 22.86 -4.29
CA SER A 84 0.60 23.30 -5.60
C SER A 84 -0.31 22.27 -6.28
N LEU A 85 -0.36 21.02 -5.77
CA LEU A 85 -1.27 19.99 -6.26
C LEU A 85 -2.68 20.17 -5.66
N PRO A 86 -3.72 19.70 -6.37
CA PRO A 86 -5.09 19.70 -5.86
C PRO A 86 -5.29 18.74 -4.68
#